data_AF-A0A8G1W201-F1
#
_entry.id   AF-A0A8G1W201-F1
#
_cell.length_a   1.000
_cell.length_b   1.000
_cell.length_c   1.000
_cell.angle_alpha   90.00
_cell.angle_beta   90.00
_cell.angle_gamma   90.00
#
_symmetry.space_group_name_H-M   'P 1'
#
loop_
_entity.id
_entity.type
_entity.pdbx_description
1 polymer ?
#
loop_
_entity_poly.entity_id
_entity_poly.type
_entity_poly.pdbx_seq_one_letter_code
_entity_poly.pdbx_strand_id
1 'polypeptide(L)'
;MLKDYFSKTYNSPTVAQDAKENLAIEDWPGLNEVKGPIQTSFGNETHPIRRAWAELFRSSGPCNAGDPFIHSSVGSFSCLASIDSQGKRSNSASAYYKPAALRQNLHVLTNSFVERVLFDEGKAPRAIGVEYRLDGVSKTVQAKREVILAAGVFQSPKILQLSGVGRADLLEQHGIDVVMDLPGVGQNLQDHMISYTAFQAKPELETKDSLVRQEPEAISQAMQEYAVTQSGPLASLGVHTYADLPLPELDRSALQALFTNKAPGNCQHRATQAYFDIAKTTVLDPKQPSAAYLSALGQTNYSKDLKDGIIPAASPGKFVTLGVMLSQPLSRGSVHITCNNPETPPIIDPGYLSNPLDLEVMARHLLRIKNLAESPQLGELLEQPLKFRDPDADFQGDLDAAKKYAQDNLVSMWHFAGTCSMLPREKDGVVDPKLKVYGVEGLRVVDASAIPLVSTANLQATVYAFAERAADLIKQDRESK
;
A
#
# COMPACT_ATOMS: atom_id res chain seq x y z
N MET A 1 -14.84 11.97 -4.78
CA MET A 1 -15.72 11.35 -3.76
C MET A 1 -15.01 11.03 -2.44
N LEU A 2 -13.74 10.59 -2.40
CA LEU A 2 -13.03 10.31 -1.13
C LEU A 2 -12.27 11.49 -0.50
N LYS A 3 -12.08 12.58 -1.25
CA LYS A 3 -11.31 13.77 -0.82
C LYS A 3 -11.68 14.24 0.59
N ASP A 4 -12.97 14.44 0.85
CA ASP A 4 -13.46 14.95 2.15
C ASP A 4 -13.33 13.92 3.28
N TYR A 5 -13.09 12.66 2.95
CA TYR A 5 -12.86 11.60 3.92
C TYR A 5 -11.38 11.49 4.30
N PHE A 6 -10.45 11.79 3.39
CA PHE A 6 -9.02 11.85 3.75
C PHE A 6 -8.78 12.86 4.88
N SER A 7 -9.33 14.08 4.75
CA SER A 7 -9.21 15.13 5.78
C SER A 7 -9.92 14.80 7.10
N LYS A 8 -10.83 13.82 7.15
CA LYS A 8 -11.45 13.35 8.39
C LYS A 8 -10.55 12.39 9.18
N THR A 9 -9.60 11.73 8.52
CA THR A 9 -8.94 10.54 9.08
C THR A 9 -7.62 10.82 9.80
N TYR A 10 -6.84 11.79 9.34
CA TYR A 10 -5.50 12.06 9.90
C TYR A 10 -5.40 13.43 10.55
N ASN A 11 -4.51 13.54 11.51
CA ASN A 11 -4.14 14.78 12.17
C ASN A 11 -2.88 15.33 11.51
N SER A 12 -2.92 16.56 10.99
CA SER A 12 -1.72 17.26 10.56
C SER A 12 -0.88 17.63 11.80
N PRO A 13 0.41 17.25 11.86
CA PRO A 13 1.25 17.56 13.02
C PRO A 13 1.52 19.05 13.11
N THR A 14 1.80 19.51 14.33
CA THR A 14 2.42 20.81 14.58
C THR A 14 3.91 20.73 14.35
N VAL A 15 4.44 21.63 13.52
CA VAL A 15 5.87 21.68 13.15
C VAL A 15 6.47 23.03 13.52
N ALA A 16 7.67 23.00 14.12
CA ALA A 16 8.43 24.20 14.47
C ALA A 16 8.84 24.98 13.22
N GLN A 17 8.98 26.31 13.33
CA GLN A 17 9.18 27.16 12.14
C GLN A 17 10.49 26.85 11.40
N ASP A 18 11.56 26.56 12.13
CA ASP A 18 12.88 26.16 11.63
C ASP A 18 12.88 24.77 10.97
N ALA A 19 12.01 23.86 11.43
CA ALA A 19 11.84 22.54 10.83
C ALA A 19 11.07 22.57 9.50
N LYS A 20 10.20 23.55 9.27
CA LYS A 20 9.40 23.65 8.04
C LYS A 20 10.25 23.76 6.78
N GLU A 21 11.34 24.52 6.85
CA GLU A 21 12.28 24.69 5.72
C GLU A 21 12.99 23.38 5.38
N ASN A 22 13.48 22.67 6.40
CA ASN A 22 14.13 21.37 6.23
C ASN A 22 13.19 20.30 5.68
N LEU A 23 11.91 20.38 6.06
CA LEU A 23 10.87 19.46 5.61
C LEU A 23 10.29 19.84 4.23
N ALA A 24 10.57 21.06 3.76
CA ALA A 24 9.99 21.65 2.56
C ALA A 24 8.46 21.69 2.57
N ILE A 25 7.89 22.15 3.67
CA ILE A 25 6.43 22.26 3.90
C ILE A 25 5.97 23.69 4.20
N GLU A 26 6.82 24.68 3.92
CA GLU A 26 6.56 26.11 4.13
C GLU A 26 5.27 26.56 3.43
N ASP A 27 5.04 26.00 2.24
CA ASP A 27 3.88 26.30 1.39
C ASP A 27 2.76 25.27 1.49
N TRP A 28 2.80 24.31 2.44
CA TRP A 28 1.76 23.27 2.56
C TRP A 28 0.41 23.91 2.93
N PRO A 29 -0.59 23.92 2.02
CA PRO A 29 -1.91 24.45 2.32
C PRO A 29 -2.61 23.60 3.38
N GLY A 30 -3.09 24.22 4.46
CA GLY A 30 -3.82 23.51 5.51
C GLY A 30 -2.96 22.81 6.57
N LEU A 31 -1.65 23.08 6.60
CA LEU A 31 -0.78 22.66 7.70
C LEU A 31 -1.40 23.08 9.05
N ASN A 32 -1.55 22.11 9.96
CA ASN A 32 -2.22 22.21 11.28
C ASN A 32 -3.76 22.26 11.28
N GLU A 33 -4.42 22.34 10.13
CA GLU A 33 -5.89 22.51 10.05
C GLU A 33 -6.64 21.17 10.11
N VAL A 34 -6.03 20.09 9.61
CA VAL A 34 -6.66 18.77 9.55
C VAL A 34 -6.63 18.09 10.92
N LYS A 35 -7.81 17.78 11.47
CA LYS A 35 -8.01 17.20 12.81
C LYS A 35 -8.74 15.86 12.76
N GLY A 36 -8.05 14.82 12.29
CA GLY A 36 -8.50 13.44 12.35
C GLY A 36 -7.96 12.64 13.55
N PRO A 37 -8.45 11.41 13.76
CA PRO A 37 -8.06 10.57 14.88
C PRO A 37 -6.68 9.92 14.71
N ILE A 38 -6.22 9.65 13.49
CA ILE A 38 -4.87 9.10 13.24
C ILE A 38 -3.84 10.19 13.43
N GLN A 39 -3.02 10.05 14.46
CA GLN A 39 -1.93 10.96 14.75
C GLN A 39 -0.78 10.69 13.79
N THR A 40 -0.19 11.77 13.27
CA THR A 40 0.95 11.68 12.36
C THR A 40 2.08 12.58 12.81
N SER A 41 3.30 12.29 12.36
CA SER A 41 4.48 13.11 12.59
C SER A 41 5.49 12.93 11.45
N PHE A 42 6.46 13.82 11.34
CA PHE A 42 7.58 13.69 10.41
C PHE A 42 8.75 12.86 10.99
N GLY A 43 8.64 12.39 12.24
CA GLY A 43 9.75 11.73 12.94
C GLY A 43 10.93 12.69 13.15
N ASN A 44 12.13 12.31 12.71
CA ASN A 44 13.28 13.22 12.73
C ASN A 44 13.15 14.28 11.63
N GLU A 45 12.78 15.50 12.03
CA GLU A 45 12.51 16.64 11.15
C GLU A 45 13.79 17.32 10.64
N THR A 46 14.92 17.11 11.30
CA THR A 46 16.19 17.79 11.01
C THR A 46 17.17 16.95 10.20
N HIS A 47 16.81 15.70 9.87
CA HIS A 47 17.71 14.83 9.12
C HIS A 47 18.03 15.42 7.73
N PRO A 48 19.32 15.54 7.34
CA PRO A 48 19.74 16.32 6.16
C PRO A 48 19.18 15.78 4.83
N ILE A 49 18.82 14.48 4.76
CA ILE A 49 18.16 13.89 3.58
C ILE A 49 16.90 14.65 3.16
N ARG A 50 16.13 15.20 4.12
CA ARG A 50 14.86 15.85 3.84
C ARG A 50 15.06 17.13 3.04
N ARG A 51 16.01 17.94 3.49
CA ARG A 51 16.40 19.18 2.84
C ARG A 51 17.06 18.90 1.48
N ALA A 52 18.03 17.99 1.43
CA ALA A 52 18.71 17.64 0.19
C ALA A 52 17.72 17.14 -0.88
N TRP A 53 16.77 16.29 -0.48
CA TRP A 53 15.72 15.81 -1.38
C TRP A 53 14.83 16.94 -1.89
N ALA A 54 14.38 17.84 -1.01
CA ALA A 54 13.56 18.96 -1.43
C ALA A 54 14.29 19.94 -2.37
N GLU A 55 15.53 20.29 -2.04
CA GLU A 55 16.36 21.20 -2.85
C GLU A 55 16.69 20.60 -4.23
N LEU A 56 16.87 19.28 -4.32
CA LEU A 56 17.03 18.58 -5.59
C LEU A 56 15.85 18.87 -6.54
N PHE A 57 14.62 18.67 -6.06
CA PHE A 57 13.44 18.87 -6.90
C PHE A 57 13.09 20.35 -7.09
N ARG A 58 13.38 21.25 -6.12
CA ARG A 58 13.25 22.71 -6.30
C ARG A 58 14.17 23.27 -7.39
N SER A 59 15.38 22.73 -7.51
CA SER A 59 16.39 23.25 -8.45
C SER A 59 16.29 22.65 -9.85
N SER A 60 15.84 21.40 -9.97
CA SER A 60 16.00 20.64 -11.22
C SER A 60 14.81 19.74 -11.58
N GLY A 61 13.72 19.78 -10.81
CA GLY A 61 12.58 18.89 -10.98
C GLY A 61 11.22 19.56 -10.81
N PRO A 62 10.14 18.77 -10.94
CA PRO A 62 8.81 19.24 -10.60
C PRO A 62 8.64 19.30 -9.08
N CYS A 63 8.09 20.41 -8.57
CA CYS A 63 7.70 20.54 -7.17
C CYS A 63 6.20 20.27 -7.03
N ASN A 64 5.84 19.56 -5.97
CA ASN A 64 4.43 19.37 -5.63
C ASN A 64 3.84 20.73 -5.21
N ALA A 65 2.81 21.18 -5.93
CA ALA A 65 2.18 22.48 -5.69
C ALA A 65 0.91 22.41 -4.81
N GLY A 66 0.55 21.22 -4.33
CA GLY A 66 -0.64 20.97 -3.52
C GLY A 66 -0.33 20.25 -2.19
N ASP A 67 -1.37 19.92 -1.43
CA ASP A 67 -1.26 19.02 -0.29
C ASP A 67 -0.97 17.61 -0.80
N PRO A 68 0.22 17.02 -0.55
CA PRO A 68 0.57 15.69 -1.07
C PRO A 68 -0.31 14.56 -0.54
N PHE A 69 -1.07 14.77 0.54
CA PHE A 69 -1.89 13.76 1.19
C PHE A 69 -3.38 13.83 0.79
N ILE A 70 -3.85 14.97 0.28
CA ILE A 70 -5.25 15.16 -0.14
C ILE A 70 -5.35 15.44 -1.65
N HIS A 71 -4.34 16.09 -2.24
CA HIS A 71 -4.27 16.53 -3.63
C HIS A 71 -2.88 16.32 -4.21
N SER A 72 -2.35 15.09 -4.10
CA SER A 72 -1.02 14.80 -4.65
C SER A 72 -0.93 15.21 -6.12
N SER A 73 0.19 15.82 -6.46
CA SER A 73 0.60 16.18 -7.79
C SER A 73 2.05 15.74 -7.98
N VAL A 74 2.53 15.76 -9.22
CA VAL A 74 3.91 15.44 -9.52
C VAL A 74 4.87 16.29 -8.68
N GLY A 75 5.80 15.65 -8.00
CA GLY A 75 6.89 16.29 -7.28
C GLY A 75 7.20 15.67 -5.91
N SER A 76 8.18 16.25 -5.23
CA SER A 76 8.67 15.76 -3.93
C SER A 76 7.88 16.25 -2.74
N PHE A 77 7.87 15.45 -1.67
CA PHE A 77 7.37 15.84 -0.36
C PHE A 77 8.03 15.05 0.76
N SER A 78 8.04 15.63 1.97
CA SER A 78 8.36 14.89 3.19
C SER A 78 7.18 14.02 3.59
N CYS A 79 7.39 12.72 3.82
CA CYS A 79 6.28 11.84 4.17
C CYS A 79 5.95 11.92 5.67
N LEU A 80 4.65 11.86 5.96
CA LEU A 80 4.14 11.64 7.31
C LEU A 80 4.21 10.15 7.67
N ALA A 81 4.54 9.88 8.93
CA ALA A 81 4.39 8.57 9.55
C ALA A 81 3.19 8.57 10.49
N SER A 82 2.46 7.46 10.59
CA SER A 82 1.41 7.27 11.61
C SER A 82 2.03 7.02 12.99
N ILE A 83 2.69 8.04 13.52
CA ILE A 83 3.37 8.07 14.81
C ILE A 83 2.83 9.29 15.57
N ASP A 84 2.42 9.11 16.80
CA ASP A 84 1.93 10.19 17.65
C ASP A 84 3.07 11.05 18.20
N SER A 85 2.72 12.15 18.87
CA SER A 85 3.69 13.06 19.49
C SER A 85 4.50 12.45 20.64
N GLN A 86 4.15 11.23 21.08
CA GLN A 86 4.90 10.46 22.08
C GLN A 86 5.76 9.38 21.43
N GLY A 87 6.02 9.43 20.12
CA GLY A 87 6.85 8.46 19.41
C GLY A 87 6.21 7.07 19.25
N LYS A 88 4.93 6.91 19.58
CA LYS A 88 4.22 5.62 19.48
C LYS A 88 3.44 5.52 18.18
N ARG A 89 3.32 4.30 17.66
CA ARG A 89 2.50 4.04 16.47
C ARG A 89 1.04 4.44 16.72
N SER A 90 0.52 5.34 15.88
CA SER A 90 -0.92 5.59 15.76
C SER A 90 -1.54 4.59 14.79
N ASN A 91 -2.58 3.87 15.24
CA ASN A 91 -3.25 2.84 14.45
C ASN A 91 -4.77 2.82 14.73
N SER A 92 -5.52 1.96 14.03
CA SER A 92 -6.99 1.89 14.13
C SER A 92 -7.46 1.53 15.55
N ALA A 93 -6.73 0.67 16.26
CA ALA A 93 -7.10 0.31 17.63
C ALA A 93 -6.91 1.48 18.59
N SER A 94 -5.79 2.21 18.50
CA SER A 94 -5.56 3.38 19.35
C SER A 94 -6.47 4.57 19.00
N ALA A 95 -6.76 4.77 17.72
CA ALA A 95 -7.43 5.96 17.21
C ALA A 95 -8.97 5.82 17.16
N TYR A 96 -9.50 4.65 16.83
CA TYR A 96 -10.94 4.43 16.65
C TYR A 96 -11.56 3.56 17.75
N TYR A 97 -10.89 2.47 18.14
CA TYR A 97 -11.44 1.57 19.15
C TYR A 97 -11.29 2.12 20.56
N LYS A 98 -10.08 2.48 21.00
CA LYS A 98 -9.80 2.89 22.39
C LYS A 98 -10.71 4.03 22.88
N PRO A 99 -10.99 5.09 22.11
CA PRO A 99 -11.93 6.14 22.53
C PRO A 99 -13.39 5.67 22.64
N ALA A 100 -13.75 4.58 21.96
CA ALA A 100 -15.09 4.02 21.93
C ALA A 100 -15.25 2.78 22.84
N ALA A 101 -14.17 2.29 23.47
CA ALA A 101 -14.14 1.00 24.15
C ALA A 101 -15.12 0.86 25.32
N LEU A 102 -15.52 1.97 25.96
CA LEU A 102 -16.47 1.97 27.08
C LEU A 102 -17.94 2.03 26.64
N ARG A 103 -18.22 2.15 25.33
CA ARG A 103 -19.59 2.19 24.81
C ARG A 103 -20.23 0.82 24.99
N GLN A 104 -21.33 0.76 25.74
CA GLN A 104 -22.02 -0.49 26.08
C GLN A 104 -22.59 -1.24 24.86
N ASN A 105 -22.74 -0.56 23.72
CA ASN A 105 -23.21 -1.14 22.46
C ASN A 105 -22.07 -1.56 21.51
N LEU A 106 -20.81 -1.51 21.96
CA LEU A 106 -19.65 -1.99 21.21
C LEU A 106 -19.04 -3.20 21.94
N HIS A 107 -19.05 -4.34 21.29
CA HIS A 107 -18.42 -5.56 21.80
C HIS A 107 -17.27 -5.94 20.86
N VAL A 108 -16.09 -6.18 21.43
CA VAL A 108 -14.92 -6.66 20.69
C VAL A 108 -14.51 -8.00 21.28
N LEU A 109 -14.55 -9.03 20.46
CA LEU A 109 -14.12 -10.37 20.82
C LEU A 109 -12.81 -10.68 20.06
N THR A 110 -11.70 -10.77 20.79
CA THR A 110 -10.39 -11.11 20.23
C THR A 110 -10.20 -12.63 20.18
N ASN A 111 -9.12 -13.08 19.53
CA ASN A 111 -8.79 -14.50 19.39
C ASN A 111 -9.96 -15.33 18.80
N SER A 112 -10.76 -14.70 17.95
CA SER A 112 -11.96 -15.27 17.35
C SER A 112 -11.86 -15.20 15.83
N PHE A 113 -11.62 -16.34 15.20
CA PHE A 113 -11.42 -16.43 13.76
C PHE A 113 -12.75 -16.71 13.07
N VAL A 114 -13.24 -15.79 12.23
CA VAL A 114 -14.47 -15.99 11.46
C VAL A 114 -14.21 -17.00 10.34
N GLU A 115 -14.99 -18.07 10.31
CA GLU A 115 -14.84 -19.17 9.35
C GLU A 115 -15.69 -18.93 8.09
N ARG A 116 -16.95 -18.51 8.28
CA ARG A 116 -17.91 -18.20 7.21
C ARG A 116 -19.08 -17.33 7.68
N VAL A 117 -19.77 -16.74 6.71
CA VAL A 117 -21.07 -16.07 6.87
C VAL A 117 -22.19 -17.11 6.81
N LEU A 118 -23.22 -16.90 7.62
CA LEU A 118 -24.44 -17.71 7.64
C LEU A 118 -25.54 -17.01 6.84
N PHE A 119 -26.26 -17.77 6.02
CA PHE A 119 -27.37 -17.29 5.19
C PHE A 119 -28.69 -17.95 5.57
N ASP A 120 -29.81 -17.28 5.32
CA ASP A 120 -31.13 -17.89 5.38
C ASP A 120 -31.46 -18.67 4.09
N GLU A 121 -32.55 -19.46 4.13
CA GLU A 121 -33.05 -20.25 2.99
C GLU A 121 -33.99 -19.43 2.09
N GLY A 122 -33.83 -18.10 2.07
CA GLY A 122 -34.64 -17.19 1.26
C GLY A 122 -34.36 -17.30 -0.24
N LYS A 123 -35.30 -16.83 -1.08
CA LYS A 123 -35.10 -16.72 -2.54
C LYS A 123 -33.93 -15.80 -2.91
N ALA A 124 -33.69 -14.77 -2.11
CA ALA A 124 -32.50 -13.95 -2.14
C ALA A 124 -31.78 -14.21 -0.81
N PRO A 125 -30.55 -14.77 -0.83
CA PRO A 125 -29.87 -15.17 0.39
C PRO A 125 -29.57 -13.93 1.23
N ARG A 126 -29.99 -13.95 2.50
CA ARG A 126 -29.69 -12.87 3.45
C ARG A 126 -28.67 -13.33 4.48
N ALA A 127 -27.62 -12.54 4.67
CA ALA A 127 -26.67 -12.77 5.75
C ALA A 127 -27.35 -12.57 7.12
N ILE A 128 -27.37 -13.63 7.93
CA ILE A 128 -28.02 -13.67 9.24
C ILE A 128 -27.03 -13.77 10.40
N GLY A 129 -25.74 -13.99 10.14
CA GLY A 129 -24.74 -14.12 11.18
C GLY A 129 -23.41 -14.62 10.64
N VAL A 130 -22.53 -15.01 11.57
CA VAL A 130 -21.25 -15.66 11.24
C VAL A 130 -21.01 -16.86 12.13
N GLU A 131 -20.29 -17.83 11.58
CA GLU A 131 -19.63 -18.89 12.31
C GLU A 131 -18.17 -18.48 12.56
N TYR A 132 -17.69 -18.67 13.80
CA TYR A 132 -16.35 -18.30 14.21
C TYR A 132 -15.77 -19.31 15.20
N ARG A 133 -14.45 -19.47 15.18
CA ARG A 133 -13.70 -20.32 16.10
C ARG A 133 -13.11 -19.50 17.24
N LEU A 134 -13.36 -19.94 18.47
CA LEU A 134 -12.75 -19.39 19.68
C LEU A 134 -12.27 -20.55 20.54
N ASP A 135 -10.99 -20.53 20.91
CA ASP A 135 -10.34 -21.58 21.71
C ASP A 135 -10.52 -23.00 21.12
N GLY A 136 -10.44 -23.10 19.78
CA GLY A 136 -10.59 -24.37 19.05
C GLY A 136 -12.04 -24.85 18.87
N VAL A 137 -13.03 -24.11 19.37
CA VAL A 137 -14.45 -24.47 19.31
C VAL A 137 -15.19 -23.55 18.34
N SER A 138 -15.91 -24.12 17.38
CA SER A 138 -16.81 -23.37 16.49
C SER A 138 -18.05 -22.88 17.25
N LYS A 139 -18.40 -21.62 17.04
CA LYS A 139 -19.50 -20.90 17.66
C LYS A 139 -20.20 -20.04 16.60
N THR A 140 -21.45 -19.68 16.86
CA THR A 140 -22.22 -18.81 15.97
C THR A 140 -22.65 -17.53 16.67
N VAL A 141 -22.71 -16.43 15.94
CA VAL A 141 -23.37 -15.19 16.39
C VAL A 141 -24.32 -14.69 15.32
N GLN A 142 -25.52 -14.28 15.73
CA GLN A 142 -26.57 -13.81 14.84
C GLN A 142 -26.53 -12.28 14.69
N ALA A 143 -26.73 -11.80 13.46
CA ALA A 143 -26.78 -10.40 13.09
C ALA A 143 -28.20 -10.02 12.65
N LYS A 144 -28.88 -9.17 13.42
CA LYS A 144 -30.26 -8.74 13.12
C LYS A 144 -30.37 -7.84 11.88
N ARG A 145 -29.27 -7.20 11.49
CA ARG A 145 -29.27 -6.10 10.49
C ARG A 145 -28.38 -6.44 9.30
N GLU A 146 -27.07 -6.41 9.51
CA GLU A 146 -26.08 -6.63 8.46
C GLU A 146 -24.83 -7.31 9.05
N VAL A 147 -24.13 -8.07 8.21
CA VAL A 147 -22.77 -8.56 8.42
C VAL A 147 -21.83 -7.72 7.57
N ILE A 148 -20.70 -7.29 8.14
CA ILE A 148 -19.68 -6.50 7.44
C ILE A 148 -18.38 -7.28 7.49
N LEU A 149 -17.86 -7.68 6.33
CA LEU A 149 -16.53 -8.25 6.21
C LEU A 149 -15.49 -7.13 6.14
N ALA A 150 -14.56 -7.15 7.08
CA ALA A 150 -13.39 -6.26 7.13
C ALA A 150 -12.14 -7.07 7.48
N ALA A 151 -12.04 -8.28 6.93
CA ALA A 151 -10.98 -9.25 7.23
C ALA A 151 -9.69 -9.00 6.42
N GLY A 152 -9.70 -7.99 5.54
CA GLY A 152 -8.58 -7.61 4.69
C GLY A 152 -8.58 -8.35 3.35
N VAL A 153 -7.71 -7.90 2.46
CA VAL A 153 -7.63 -8.33 1.06
C VAL A 153 -7.47 -9.84 0.86
N PHE A 154 -6.85 -10.57 1.78
CA PHE A 154 -6.67 -12.01 1.64
C PHE A 154 -7.80 -12.84 2.27
N GLN A 155 -8.34 -12.38 3.40
CA GLN A 155 -9.29 -13.19 4.18
C GLN A 155 -10.75 -12.90 3.80
N SER A 156 -11.10 -11.67 3.42
CA SER A 156 -12.46 -11.34 2.96
C SER A 156 -12.92 -12.19 1.77
N PRO A 157 -12.14 -12.37 0.67
CA PRO A 157 -12.54 -13.28 -0.42
C PRO A 157 -12.58 -14.75 0.02
N LYS A 158 -11.67 -15.19 0.90
CA LYS A 158 -11.68 -16.55 1.45
C LYS A 158 -12.95 -16.81 2.27
N ILE A 159 -13.34 -15.90 3.15
CA ILE A 159 -14.56 -16.02 3.95
C ILE A 159 -15.76 -16.08 3.01
N LEU A 160 -15.85 -15.22 1.99
CA LEU A 160 -16.93 -15.29 1.00
C LEU A 160 -16.98 -16.65 0.30
N GLN A 161 -15.84 -17.16 -0.19
CA GLN A 161 -15.76 -18.47 -0.85
C GLN A 161 -16.20 -19.61 0.09
N LEU A 162 -15.69 -19.65 1.33
CA LEU A 162 -16.12 -20.64 2.34
C LEU A 162 -17.59 -20.50 2.75
N SER A 163 -18.22 -19.36 2.47
CA SER A 163 -19.64 -19.12 2.71
C SER A 163 -20.52 -19.49 1.51
N GLY A 164 -19.94 -19.98 0.41
CA GLY A 164 -20.68 -20.28 -0.82
C GLY A 164 -20.85 -19.09 -1.77
N VAL A 165 -20.11 -18.00 -1.57
CA VAL A 165 -20.13 -16.80 -2.44
C VAL A 165 -18.80 -16.68 -3.19
N GLY A 166 -18.82 -17.00 -4.48
CA GLY A 166 -17.61 -17.04 -5.31
C GLY A 166 -17.85 -17.74 -6.63
N ARG A 167 -16.79 -18.11 -7.36
CA ARG A 167 -16.89 -18.81 -8.65
C ARG A 167 -17.48 -20.21 -8.44
N ALA A 168 -18.62 -20.52 -9.05
CA ALA A 168 -19.37 -21.75 -8.76
C ALA A 168 -18.55 -23.04 -8.90
N ASP A 169 -17.80 -23.22 -9.98
CA ASP A 169 -16.96 -24.41 -10.24
C ASP A 169 -15.90 -24.66 -9.15
N LEU A 170 -15.27 -23.60 -8.62
CA LEU A 170 -14.29 -23.66 -7.54
C LEU A 170 -14.96 -24.11 -6.23
N LEU A 171 -16.15 -23.60 -5.95
CA LEU A 171 -16.91 -23.95 -4.75
C LEU A 171 -17.35 -25.42 -4.79
N GLU A 172 -17.91 -25.84 -5.91
CA GLU A 172 -18.33 -27.23 -6.16
C GLU A 172 -17.15 -28.20 -6.08
N GLN A 173 -15.98 -27.83 -6.62
CA GLN A 173 -14.74 -28.62 -6.52
C GLN A 173 -14.34 -28.90 -5.06
N HIS A 174 -14.69 -28.01 -4.13
CA HIS A 174 -14.37 -28.15 -2.70
C HIS A 174 -15.57 -28.59 -1.86
N GLY A 175 -16.68 -29.01 -2.49
CA GLY A 175 -17.88 -29.49 -1.81
C GLY A 175 -18.58 -28.39 -0.99
N ILE A 176 -18.56 -27.15 -1.48
CA ILE A 176 -19.23 -26.01 -0.87
C ILE A 176 -20.47 -25.68 -1.70
N ASP A 177 -21.63 -25.61 -1.05
CA ASP A 177 -22.88 -25.21 -1.70
C ASP A 177 -22.80 -23.78 -2.24
N VAL A 178 -23.20 -23.59 -3.49
CA VAL A 178 -23.19 -22.28 -4.14
C VAL A 178 -24.39 -21.46 -3.68
N VAL A 179 -24.14 -20.45 -2.85
CA VAL A 179 -25.11 -19.43 -2.43
C VAL A 179 -25.25 -18.35 -3.50
N MET A 180 -24.11 -17.91 -4.06
CA MET A 180 -24.09 -16.93 -5.13
C MET A 180 -22.85 -17.08 -6.00
N ASP A 181 -23.06 -17.28 -7.31
CA ASP A 181 -21.97 -17.25 -8.29
C ASP A 181 -21.52 -15.81 -8.54
N LEU A 182 -20.35 -15.48 -7.97
CA LEU A 182 -19.63 -14.23 -8.16
C LEU A 182 -18.18 -14.56 -8.54
N PRO A 183 -17.88 -14.77 -9.84
CA PRO A 183 -16.55 -15.16 -10.29
C PRO A 183 -15.44 -14.16 -9.96
N GLY A 184 -15.80 -12.89 -9.68
CA GLY A 184 -14.87 -11.86 -9.25
C GLY A 184 -14.31 -12.02 -7.83
N VAL A 185 -14.91 -12.86 -6.98
CA VAL A 185 -14.43 -13.06 -5.60
C VAL A 185 -13.07 -13.75 -5.61
N GLY A 186 -12.06 -13.07 -5.07
CA GLY A 186 -10.67 -13.51 -5.07
C GLY A 186 -9.88 -13.08 -6.31
N GLN A 187 -10.50 -12.48 -7.32
CA GLN A 187 -9.81 -11.99 -8.53
C GLN A 187 -9.29 -10.57 -8.36
N ASN A 188 -8.54 -10.07 -9.34
CA ASN A 188 -8.11 -8.67 -9.39
C ASN A 188 -7.25 -8.25 -8.19
N LEU A 189 -6.48 -9.19 -7.62
CA LEU A 189 -5.48 -8.87 -6.60
C LEU A 189 -4.45 -7.93 -7.24
N GLN A 190 -4.22 -6.81 -6.58
CA GLN A 190 -3.30 -5.76 -7.00
C GLN A 190 -2.39 -5.43 -5.83
N ASP A 191 -1.15 -5.08 -6.13
CA ASP A 191 -0.21 -4.56 -5.16
C ASP A 191 0.82 -3.69 -5.87
N HIS A 192 1.38 -2.75 -5.13
CA HIS A 192 2.51 -2.00 -5.59
C HIS A 192 3.78 -2.85 -5.47
N MET A 193 4.54 -2.92 -6.57
CA MET A 193 5.87 -3.48 -6.56
C MET A 193 6.88 -2.35 -6.42
N ILE A 194 7.92 -2.58 -5.61
CA ILE A 194 9.03 -1.66 -5.42
C ILE A 194 10.36 -2.36 -5.69
N SER A 195 11.30 -1.64 -6.29
CA SER A 195 12.70 -2.05 -6.38
C SER A 195 13.58 -1.02 -5.67
N TYR A 196 14.60 -1.50 -4.96
CA TYR A 196 15.49 -0.69 -4.13
C TYR A 196 16.91 -0.67 -4.68
N THR A 197 17.53 0.50 -4.61
CA THR A 197 18.95 0.71 -4.91
C THR A 197 19.60 1.43 -3.74
N ALA A 198 20.63 0.83 -3.15
CA ALA A 198 21.33 1.38 -1.99
C ALA A 198 22.70 1.91 -2.38
N PHE A 199 23.00 3.13 -1.93
CA PHE A 199 24.26 3.84 -2.16
C PHE A 199 25.00 4.01 -0.84
N GLN A 200 26.33 3.89 -0.87
CA GLN A 200 27.14 4.13 0.31
C GLN A 200 27.03 5.60 0.74
N ALA A 201 26.60 5.80 1.98
CA ALA A 201 26.49 7.10 2.61
C ALA A 201 27.84 7.51 3.21
N LYS A 202 28.06 8.82 3.34
CA LYS A 202 29.23 9.33 4.05
C LYS A 202 29.24 8.92 5.53
N PRO A 203 30.41 8.77 6.17
CA PRO A 203 30.52 8.24 7.53
C PRO A 203 29.77 9.05 8.59
N GLU A 204 29.65 10.36 8.40
CA GLU A 204 28.97 11.30 9.30
C GLU A 204 27.44 11.21 9.23
N LEU A 205 26.86 10.67 8.14
CA LEU A 205 25.42 10.59 7.99
C LEU A 205 24.83 9.59 9.00
N GLU A 206 23.76 9.98 9.70
CA GLU A 206 23.02 9.05 10.54
C GLU A 206 22.19 8.08 9.67
N THR A 207 22.31 6.79 9.95
CA THR A 207 21.61 5.73 9.21
C THR A 207 21.22 4.60 10.15
N LYS A 208 20.29 3.74 9.75
CA LYS A 208 19.85 2.59 10.56
C LYS A 208 20.69 1.34 10.32
N ASP A 209 21.81 1.43 9.60
CA ASP A 209 22.59 0.27 9.17
C ASP A 209 23.13 -0.60 10.31
N SER A 210 23.54 0.00 11.42
CA SER A 210 23.97 -0.74 12.62
C SER A 210 22.83 -1.56 13.24
N LEU A 211 21.60 -1.04 13.20
CA LEU A 211 20.41 -1.78 13.60
C LEU A 211 20.07 -2.91 12.61
N VAL A 212 20.23 -2.65 11.31
CA VAL A 212 20.04 -3.68 10.26
C VAL A 212 21.06 -4.82 10.42
N ARG A 213 22.30 -4.50 10.83
CA ARG A 213 23.34 -5.49 11.18
C ARG A 213 23.17 -6.13 12.55
N GLN A 214 22.15 -5.72 13.32
CA GLN A 214 21.91 -6.19 14.69
C GLN A 214 23.10 -6.00 15.64
N GLU A 215 23.81 -4.88 15.51
CA GLU A 215 24.93 -4.54 16.40
C GLU A 215 24.41 -4.33 17.84
N PRO A 216 24.90 -5.08 18.85
CA PRO A 216 24.32 -5.05 20.20
C PRO A 216 24.33 -3.67 20.87
N GLU A 217 25.42 -2.92 20.70
CA GLU A 217 25.56 -1.57 21.27
C GLU A 217 24.55 -0.59 20.67
N ALA A 218 24.38 -0.62 19.34
CA ALA A 218 23.42 0.21 18.64
C ALA A 218 21.97 -0.12 19.04
N ILE A 219 21.63 -1.41 19.17
CA ILE A 219 20.32 -1.85 19.65
C ILE A 219 20.08 -1.34 21.08
N SER A 220 21.06 -1.54 21.99
CA SER A 220 20.93 -1.13 23.39
C SER A 220 20.75 0.38 23.51
N GLN A 221 21.53 1.17 22.76
CA GLN A 221 21.40 2.62 22.74
C GLN A 221 20.04 3.06 22.21
N ALA A 222 19.59 2.50 21.09
CA ALA A 222 18.30 2.81 20.49
C ALA A 222 17.12 2.46 21.41
N MET A 223 17.20 1.31 22.12
CA MET A 223 16.21 0.92 23.12
C MET A 223 16.20 1.87 24.32
N GLN A 224 17.38 2.26 24.82
CA GLN A 224 17.50 3.18 25.94
C GLN A 224 16.94 4.56 25.58
N GLU A 225 17.30 5.09 24.41
CA GLU A 225 16.78 6.37 23.93
C GLU A 225 15.25 6.32 23.82
N TYR A 226 14.70 5.32 23.14
CA TYR A 226 13.24 5.18 23.04
C TYR A 226 12.58 5.03 24.41
N ALA A 227 13.15 4.28 25.34
CA ALA A 227 12.59 4.10 26.68
C ALA A 227 12.55 5.39 27.50
N VAL A 228 13.55 6.27 27.36
CA VAL A 228 13.68 7.49 28.16
C VAL A 228 12.96 8.68 27.53
N THR A 229 13.12 8.89 26.23
CA THR A 229 12.63 10.10 25.53
C THR A 229 11.56 9.81 24.50
N GLN A 230 11.29 8.53 24.19
CA GLN A 230 10.45 8.11 23.05
C GLN A 230 10.91 8.73 21.72
N SER A 231 12.22 8.97 21.58
CA SER A 231 12.87 9.46 20.36
C SER A 231 13.79 8.40 19.76
N GLY A 232 14.59 8.81 18.78
CA GLY A 232 15.62 7.97 18.20
C GLY A 232 15.12 7.08 17.06
N PRO A 233 15.97 6.16 16.59
CA PRO A 233 15.71 5.38 15.39
C PRO A 233 14.50 4.42 15.50
N LEU A 234 14.08 4.07 16.73
CA LEU A 234 12.89 3.23 16.99
C LEU A 234 11.57 4.03 16.95
N ALA A 235 11.62 5.36 17.11
CA ALA A 235 10.49 6.27 16.95
C ALA A 235 10.32 6.77 15.49
N SER A 236 10.95 6.10 14.52
CA SER A 236 10.96 6.50 13.11
C SER A 236 10.58 5.34 12.19
N LEU A 237 9.77 5.61 11.17
CA LEU A 237 9.43 4.65 10.11
C LEU A 237 10.65 4.22 9.27
N GLY A 238 11.69 5.05 9.20
CA GLY A 238 12.88 4.80 8.37
C GLY A 238 12.77 5.30 6.93
N VAL A 239 11.56 5.58 6.44
CA VAL A 239 11.30 6.32 5.19
C VAL A 239 11.04 7.79 5.52
N HIS A 240 11.67 8.69 4.77
CA HIS A 240 11.69 10.12 5.11
C HIS A 240 11.04 11.00 4.04
N THR A 241 11.35 10.76 2.77
CA THR A 241 10.84 11.56 1.66
C THR A 241 10.29 10.70 0.55
N TYR A 242 9.38 11.29 -0.22
CA TYR A 242 8.83 10.74 -1.44
C TYR A 242 8.99 11.73 -2.59
N ALA A 243 8.92 11.25 -3.83
CA ALA A 243 8.66 12.06 -5.01
C ALA A 243 7.83 11.29 -6.03
N ASP A 244 6.68 11.83 -6.40
CA ASP A 244 5.80 11.27 -7.41
C ASP A 244 6.22 11.82 -8.78
N LEU A 245 6.76 10.99 -9.67
CA LEU A 245 7.41 11.45 -10.90
C LEU A 245 6.87 10.77 -12.17
N PRO A 246 6.64 11.54 -13.26
CA PRO A 246 6.40 10.99 -14.59
C PRO A 246 7.71 10.46 -15.18
N LEU A 247 7.61 9.58 -16.19
CA LEU A 247 8.72 9.28 -17.09
C LEU A 247 9.08 10.51 -17.95
N PRO A 248 10.34 10.69 -18.40
CA PRO A 248 10.70 11.73 -19.36
C PRO A 248 10.06 11.52 -20.75
N GLU A 249 10.06 12.56 -21.59
CA GLU A 249 9.41 12.52 -22.91
C GLU A 249 9.91 11.39 -23.81
N LEU A 250 11.23 11.15 -23.85
CA LEU A 250 11.82 10.10 -24.67
C LEU A 250 11.27 8.71 -24.31
N ASP A 251 11.17 8.43 -23.00
CA ASP A 251 10.67 7.17 -22.48
C ASP A 251 9.16 7.01 -22.72
N ARG A 252 8.37 8.07 -22.52
CA ARG A 252 6.93 8.07 -22.81
C ARG A 252 6.68 7.82 -24.29
N SER A 253 7.43 8.49 -25.16
CA SER A 253 7.39 8.28 -26.62
C SER A 253 7.70 6.84 -27.01
N ALA A 254 8.71 6.21 -26.39
CA ALA A 254 9.03 4.81 -26.62
C ALA A 254 7.92 3.85 -26.14
N LEU A 255 7.30 4.15 -24.99
CA LEU A 255 6.21 3.34 -24.43
C LEU A 255 4.89 3.50 -25.20
N GLN A 256 4.65 4.64 -25.85
CA GLN A 256 3.45 4.89 -26.65
C GLN A 256 3.19 3.77 -27.67
N ALA A 257 4.25 3.27 -28.33
CA ALA A 257 4.16 2.17 -29.27
C ALA A 257 3.81 0.84 -28.58
N LEU A 258 4.38 0.56 -27.41
CA LEU A 258 4.09 -0.65 -26.65
C LEU A 258 2.64 -0.67 -26.14
N PHE A 259 2.11 0.46 -25.68
CA PHE A 259 0.69 0.56 -25.31
C PHE A 259 -0.25 0.37 -26.50
N THR A 260 0.15 0.76 -27.71
CA THR A 260 -0.64 0.52 -28.92
C THR A 260 -0.62 -0.96 -29.32
N ASN A 261 0.54 -1.61 -29.23
CA ASN A 261 0.73 -2.99 -29.70
C ASN A 261 0.31 -4.05 -28.67
N LYS A 262 0.33 -3.72 -27.38
CA LYS A 262 -0.01 -4.63 -26.27
C LYS A 262 -1.36 -4.31 -25.63
N ALA A 263 -2.25 -3.64 -26.38
CA ALA A 263 -3.62 -3.46 -25.92
C ALA A 263 -4.23 -4.83 -25.59
N PRO A 264 -4.95 -4.96 -24.46
CA PRO A 264 -5.58 -6.20 -24.09
C PRO A 264 -6.53 -6.63 -25.22
N GLY A 265 -6.33 -7.84 -25.77
CA GLY A 265 -7.28 -8.46 -26.70
C GLY A 265 -8.58 -8.84 -25.99
N ASN A 266 -9.27 -9.89 -26.43
CA ASN A 266 -10.34 -10.50 -25.64
C ASN A 266 -9.74 -11.11 -24.34
N CYS A 267 -9.54 -10.29 -23.33
CA CYS A 267 -8.95 -10.64 -22.04
C CYS A 267 -9.93 -11.38 -21.13
N GLN A 268 -9.39 -12.18 -20.20
CA GLN A 268 -10.16 -13.00 -19.26
C GLN A 268 -10.93 -12.17 -18.22
N HIS A 269 -10.43 -11.00 -17.83
CA HIS A 269 -11.10 -10.11 -16.87
C HIS A 269 -11.83 -8.98 -17.61
N ARG A 270 -13.13 -8.83 -17.39
CA ARG A 270 -13.96 -7.92 -18.20
C ARG A 270 -13.66 -6.44 -17.96
N ALA A 271 -13.02 -6.13 -16.84
CA ALA A 271 -12.51 -4.79 -16.52
C ALA A 271 -11.12 -4.46 -17.10
N THR A 272 -10.41 -5.40 -17.75
CA THR A 272 -8.99 -5.21 -18.16
C THR A 272 -8.77 -3.97 -19.02
N GLN A 273 -9.67 -3.68 -19.97
CA GLN A 273 -9.53 -2.49 -20.82
C GLN A 273 -9.52 -1.19 -20.00
N ALA A 274 -10.38 -1.07 -18.99
CA ALA A 274 -10.45 0.12 -18.16
C ALA A 274 -9.16 0.32 -17.34
N TYR A 275 -8.58 -0.75 -16.81
CA TYR A 275 -7.28 -0.68 -16.13
C TYR A 275 -6.14 -0.29 -17.07
N PHE A 276 -6.17 -0.83 -18.28
CA PHE A 276 -5.20 -0.51 -19.32
C PHE A 276 -5.26 0.97 -19.72
N ASP A 277 -6.46 1.51 -19.92
CA ASP A 277 -6.65 2.92 -20.29
C ASP A 277 -6.16 3.88 -19.18
N ILE A 278 -6.39 3.51 -17.91
CA ILE A 278 -5.89 4.27 -16.76
C ILE A 278 -4.36 4.24 -16.74
N ALA A 279 -3.73 3.06 -16.78
CA ALA A 279 -2.27 2.95 -16.76
C ALA A 279 -1.62 3.66 -17.97
N LYS A 280 -2.21 3.54 -19.16
CA LYS A 280 -1.78 4.25 -20.36
C LYS A 280 -1.80 5.76 -20.15
N THR A 281 -2.87 6.29 -19.57
CA THR A 281 -2.99 7.73 -19.28
C THR A 281 -1.95 8.14 -18.24
N THR A 282 -1.80 7.38 -17.16
CA THR A 282 -0.82 7.68 -16.10
C THR A 282 0.62 7.66 -16.62
N VAL A 283 0.96 6.74 -17.51
CA VAL A 283 2.33 6.59 -18.01
C VAL A 283 2.66 7.60 -19.10
N LEU A 284 1.70 7.97 -19.94
CA LEU A 284 1.94 8.82 -21.12
C LEU A 284 1.68 10.31 -20.87
N ASP A 285 0.91 10.68 -19.84
CA ASP A 285 0.68 12.08 -19.49
C ASP A 285 1.87 12.63 -18.65
N PRO A 286 2.58 13.68 -19.08
CA PRO A 286 3.65 14.31 -18.29
C PRO A 286 3.21 14.86 -16.94
N LYS A 287 1.91 15.04 -16.71
CA LYS A 287 1.35 15.57 -15.46
C LYS A 287 0.92 14.47 -14.49
N GLN A 288 1.05 13.20 -14.87
CA GLN A 288 0.68 12.07 -14.02
C GLN A 288 1.95 11.33 -13.56
N PRO A 289 2.05 11.00 -12.27
CA PRO A 289 3.19 10.23 -11.78
C PRO A 289 3.03 8.75 -12.13
N SER A 290 3.98 8.22 -12.90
CA SER A 290 4.04 6.80 -13.27
C SER A 290 4.82 5.95 -12.24
N ALA A 291 5.61 6.59 -11.39
CA ALA A 291 6.22 5.97 -10.23
C ALA A 291 6.34 6.94 -9.04
N ALA A 292 6.37 6.37 -7.84
CA ALA A 292 6.76 7.06 -6.63
C ALA A 292 8.19 6.65 -6.25
N TYR A 293 9.03 7.63 -5.96
CA TYR A 293 10.39 7.46 -5.46
C TYR A 293 10.36 7.69 -3.96
N LEU A 294 11.15 6.95 -3.19
CA LEU A 294 11.27 7.16 -1.75
C LEU A 294 12.72 7.05 -1.27
N SER A 295 13.04 7.71 -0.17
CA SER A 295 14.34 7.57 0.50
C SER A 295 14.20 6.83 1.84
N ALA A 296 15.08 5.87 2.09
CA ALA A 296 15.24 5.22 3.39
C ALA A 296 16.69 5.35 3.90
N LEU A 297 16.84 5.57 5.21
CA LEU A 297 18.14 5.74 5.86
C LEU A 297 18.66 4.40 6.38
N GLY A 298 19.46 3.74 5.57
CA GLY A 298 19.96 2.40 5.81
C GLY A 298 19.89 1.55 4.55
N GLN A 299 20.62 0.43 4.56
CA GLN A 299 20.44 -0.60 3.56
C GLN A 299 19.14 -1.36 3.76
N THR A 300 18.64 -1.93 2.67
CA THR A 300 17.52 -2.87 2.71
C THR A 300 18.00 -4.24 2.24
N ASN A 301 17.72 -5.25 3.04
CA ASN A 301 18.04 -6.65 2.73
C ASN A 301 16.72 -7.36 2.48
N TYR A 302 16.29 -7.35 1.23
CA TYR A 302 15.14 -8.15 0.81
C TYR A 302 15.61 -9.44 0.17
N SER A 303 14.78 -10.48 0.27
CA SER A 303 15.05 -11.70 -0.48
C SER A 303 14.98 -11.42 -1.98
N LYS A 304 15.95 -11.96 -2.73
CA LYS A 304 15.95 -11.92 -4.21
C LYS A 304 14.86 -12.84 -4.80
N ASP A 305 14.35 -13.79 -4.02
CA ASP A 305 13.19 -14.61 -4.39
C ASP A 305 12.24 -14.73 -3.21
N LEU A 306 11.01 -14.23 -3.37
CA LEU A 306 9.95 -14.37 -2.36
C LEU A 306 9.65 -15.83 -2.00
N LYS A 307 10.01 -16.80 -2.85
CA LYS A 307 9.78 -18.23 -2.63
C LYS A 307 10.82 -18.88 -1.72
N ASP A 308 12.08 -18.49 -1.83
CA ASP A 308 13.17 -19.12 -1.08
C ASP A 308 13.40 -18.45 0.28
N GLY A 309 12.90 -17.20 0.46
CA GLY A 309 12.90 -16.50 1.74
C GLY A 309 14.30 -16.16 2.27
N ILE A 310 15.35 -16.38 1.48
CA ILE A 310 16.74 -16.12 1.88
C ILE A 310 16.95 -14.61 1.86
N ILE A 311 17.06 -14.01 3.04
CA ILE A 311 17.41 -12.60 3.22
C ILE A 311 18.94 -12.48 3.12
N PRO A 312 19.49 -11.66 2.22
CA PRO A 312 20.93 -11.42 2.14
C PRO A 312 21.47 -10.86 3.46
N ALA A 313 22.68 -11.25 3.83
CA ALA A 313 23.37 -10.66 4.96
C ALA A 313 23.60 -9.15 4.74
N ALA A 314 23.54 -8.38 5.82
CA ALA A 314 23.78 -6.96 5.79
C ALA A 314 25.27 -6.65 5.47
N SER A 315 25.49 -5.68 4.59
CA SER A 315 26.81 -5.17 4.22
C SER A 315 27.38 -4.26 5.32
N PRO A 316 28.70 -4.28 5.55
CA PRO A 316 29.37 -3.26 6.36
C PRO A 316 29.20 -1.85 5.76
N GLY A 317 29.21 -0.83 6.60
CA GLY A 317 29.12 0.57 6.18
C GLY A 317 27.74 1.20 6.41
N LYS A 318 27.58 2.42 5.91
CA LYS A 318 26.34 3.20 6.00
C LYS A 318 25.79 3.41 4.60
N PHE A 319 24.46 3.42 4.48
CA PHE A 319 23.79 3.48 3.18
C PHE A 319 22.57 4.39 3.22
N VAL A 320 22.27 5.01 2.08
CA VAL A 320 20.95 5.56 1.76
C VAL A 320 20.35 4.71 0.65
N THR A 321 19.14 4.22 0.89
CA THR A 321 18.39 3.45 -0.11
C THR A 321 17.38 4.36 -0.80
N LEU A 322 17.40 4.35 -2.14
CA LEU A 322 16.34 4.93 -2.96
C LEU A 322 15.46 3.80 -3.49
N GLY A 323 14.16 3.92 -3.31
CA GLY A 323 13.17 2.96 -3.81
C GLY A 323 12.34 3.54 -4.95
N VAL A 324 11.98 2.70 -5.92
CA VAL A 324 11.08 3.02 -7.03
C VAL A 324 9.86 2.12 -6.97
N MET A 325 8.70 2.70 -6.69
CA MET A 325 7.40 2.03 -6.66
C MET A 325 6.60 2.36 -7.91
N LEU A 326 6.10 1.35 -8.62
CA LEU A 326 5.24 1.56 -9.79
C LEU A 326 3.85 2.06 -9.36
N SER A 327 3.36 3.16 -9.93
CA SER A 327 2.11 3.80 -9.47
C SER A 327 0.82 3.13 -9.97
N GLN A 328 0.86 2.52 -11.17
CA GLN A 328 -0.31 1.86 -11.79
C GLN A 328 0.09 0.50 -12.35
N PRO A 329 0.31 -0.52 -11.50
CA PRO A 329 0.60 -1.87 -11.95
C PRO A 329 -0.58 -2.43 -12.75
N LEU A 330 -0.30 -3.06 -13.89
CA LEU A 330 -1.26 -3.73 -14.75
C LEU A 330 -1.38 -5.22 -14.48
N SER A 331 -0.34 -5.82 -13.89
CA SER A 331 -0.37 -7.19 -13.41
C SER A 331 -1.53 -7.40 -12.44
N ARG A 332 -2.19 -8.55 -12.53
CA ARG A 332 -3.31 -8.94 -11.67
C ARG A 332 -3.11 -10.35 -11.17
N GLY A 333 -3.39 -10.53 -9.89
CA GLY A 333 -3.31 -11.80 -9.21
C GLY A 333 -4.67 -12.30 -8.74
N SER A 334 -4.63 -13.33 -7.89
CA SER A 334 -5.79 -13.91 -7.25
C SER A 334 -5.54 -14.44 -5.83
N VAL A 335 -6.63 -14.66 -5.10
CA VAL A 335 -6.68 -15.27 -3.77
C VAL A 335 -7.82 -16.28 -3.73
N HIS A 336 -7.48 -17.56 -3.57
CA HIS A 336 -8.47 -18.64 -3.57
C HIS A 336 -8.22 -19.66 -2.47
N ILE A 337 -9.33 -20.18 -1.92
CA ILE A 337 -9.30 -21.39 -1.10
C ILE A 337 -8.73 -22.58 -1.88
N THR A 338 -8.16 -23.52 -1.14
CA THR A 338 -7.65 -24.81 -1.67
C THR A 338 -8.47 -26.00 -1.20
N CYS A 339 -9.32 -25.79 -0.20
CA CYS A 339 -10.24 -26.76 0.37
C CYS A 339 -11.30 -26.02 1.20
N ASN A 340 -12.27 -26.76 1.74
CA ASN A 340 -13.32 -26.24 2.61
C ASN A 340 -12.91 -26.10 4.10
N ASN A 341 -11.63 -26.34 4.44
CA ASN A 341 -11.15 -26.16 5.81
C ASN A 341 -10.80 -24.67 6.07
N PRO A 342 -11.52 -23.98 6.98
CA PRO A 342 -11.26 -22.58 7.28
C PRO A 342 -9.86 -22.31 7.86
N GLU A 343 -9.18 -23.30 8.42
CA GLU A 343 -7.81 -23.15 8.95
C GLU A 343 -6.72 -23.17 7.86
N THR A 344 -7.03 -23.72 6.68
CA THR A 344 -6.06 -23.80 5.59
C THR A 344 -5.86 -22.40 4.97
N PRO A 345 -4.63 -21.88 4.88
CA PRO A 345 -4.37 -20.61 4.21
C PRO A 345 -4.81 -20.66 2.74
N PRO A 346 -5.34 -19.56 2.18
CA PRO A 346 -5.62 -19.51 0.75
C PRO A 346 -4.31 -19.50 -0.05
N ILE A 347 -4.37 -19.92 -1.31
CA ILE A 347 -3.30 -19.60 -2.26
C ILE A 347 -3.41 -18.10 -2.55
N ILE A 348 -2.29 -17.40 -2.40
CA ILE A 348 -2.12 -15.99 -2.76
C ILE A 348 -1.14 -15.97 -3.94
N ASP A 349 -1.64 -15.60 -5.11
CA ASP A 349 -0.83 -15.40 -6.29
C ASP A 349 -0.93 -13.92 -6.70
N PRO A 350 0.05 -13.07 -6.37
CA PRO A 350 0.04 -11.65 -6.76
C PRO A 350 0.09 -11.43 -8.28
N GLY A 351 0.51 -12.42 -9.07
CA GLY A 351 0.66 -12.29 -10.52
C GLY A 351 1.70 -11.26 -10.94
N TYR A 352 2.70 -10.96 -10.10
CA TYR A 352 3.70 -9.94 -10.39
C TYR A 352 4.35 -10.15 -11.77
N LEU A 353 4.47 -9.06 -12.53
CA LEU A 353 5.03 -9.04 -13.89
C LEU A 353 4.29 -9.88 -14.93
N SER A 354 3.09 -10.38 -14.64
CA SER A 354 2.21 -11.03 -15.63
C SER A 354 1.88 -10.10 -16.80
N ASN A 355 1.82 -8.79 -16.56
CA ASN A 355 1.81 -7.80 -17.63
C ASN A 355 3.23 -7.26 -17.90
N PRO A 356 3.78 -7.46 -19.11
CA PRO A 356 5.15 -7.03 -19.41
C PRO A 356 5.34 -5.51 -19.42
N LEU A 357 4.28 -4.71 -19.51
CA LEU A 357 4.39 -3.24 -19.42
C LEU A 357 4.85 -2.78 -18.03
N ASP A 358 4.52 -3.53 -16.96
CA ASP A 358 4.97 -3.18 -15.62
C ASP A 358 6.50 -3.19 -15.52
N LEU A 359 7.12 -4.21 -16.12
CA LEU A 359 8.58 -4.34 -16.17
C LEU A 359 9.22 -3.22 -17.01
N GLU A 360 8.62 -2.91 -18.15
CA GLU A 360 9.10 -1.84 -19.04
C GLU A 360 9.08 -0.46 -18.35
N VAL A 361 8.00 -0.14 -17.65
CA VAL A 361 7.87 1.14 -16.92
C VAL A 361 8.81 1.18 -15.71
N MET A 362 8.86 0.10 -14.93
CA MET A 362 9.75 -0.01 -13.76
C MET A 362 11.23 0.17 -14.13
N ALA A 363 11.70 -0.56 -15.15
CA ALA A 363 13.10 -0.50 -15.57
C ALA A 363 13.54 0.90 -16.04
N ARG A 364 12.66 1.63 -16.74
CA ARG A 364 12.95 3.03 -17.15
C ARG A 364 13.04 3.98 -15.95
N HIS A 365 12.24 3.76 -14.92
CA HIS A 365 12.37 4.53 -13.69
C HIS A 365 13.65 4.17 -12.91
N LEU A 366 14.06 2.90 -12.91
CA LEU A 366 15.31 2.44 -12.28
C LEU A 366 16.56 3.07 -12.91
N LEU A 367 16.59 3.20 -14.24
CA LEU A 367 17.69 3.86 -14.96
C LEU A 367 17.97 5.30 -14.47
N ARG A 368 16.99 5.95 -13.84
CA ARG A 368 17.09 7.34 -13.36
C ARG A 368 17.65 7.47 -11.95
N ILE A 369 17.69 6.38 -11.19
CA ILE A 369 18.06 6.41 -9.77
C ILE A 369 19.50 6.89 -9.56
N LYS A 370 20.43 6.46 -10.43
CA LYS A 370 21.81 6.93 -10.41
C LYS A 370 21.90 8.44 -10.60
N ASN A 371 21.20 8.99 -11.59
CA ASN A 371 21.21 10.44 -11.86
C ASN A 371 20.68 11.27 -10.67
N LEU A 372 19.70 10.75 -9.92
CA LEU A 372 19.24 11.40 -8.68
C LEU A 372 20.34 11.37 -7.62
N ALA A 373 20.98 10.22 -7.41
CA ALA A 373 22.07 10.06 -6.44
C ALA A 373 23.32 10.88 -6.78
N GLU A 374 23.59 11.14 -8.07
CA GLU A 374 24.69 11.99 -8.55
C GLU A 374 24.40 13.49 -8.47
N SER A 375 23.17 13.89 -8.11
CA SER A 375 22.84 15.30 -7.95
C SER A 375 23.72 15.96 -6.89
N PRO A 376 24.06 17.27 -7.03
CA PRO A 376 24.86 17.96 -6.03
C PRO A 376 24.30 17.84 -4.61
N GLN A 377 22.98 17.92 -4.46
CA GLN A 377 22.31 17.85 -3.15
C GLN A 377 22.46 16.48 -2.49
N LEU A 378 22.28 15.38 -3.23
CA LEU A 378 22.50 14.04 -2.65
C LEU A 378 24.00 13.69 -2.57
N GLY A 379 24.84 14.26 -3.42
CA GLY A 379 26.30 14.11 -3.38
C GLY A 379 26.93 14.66 -2.09
N GLU A 380 26.26 15.57 -1.38
CA GLU A 380 26.67 16.00 -0.04
C GLU A 380 26.51 14.89 1.01
N LEU A 381 25.61 13.92 0.80
CA LEU A 381 25.28 12.86 1.75
C LEU A 381 25.87 11.49 1.37
N LEU A 382 26.21 11.31 0.09
CA LEU A 382 26.70 10.05 -0.47
C LEU A 382 28.21 10.10 -0.73
N GLU A 383 28.86 8.94 -0.62
CA GLU A 383 30.27 8.77 -0.99
C GLU A 383 30.50 9.08 -2.47
N GLN A 384 31.65 9.68 -2.80
CA GLN A 384 32.03 10.02 -4.17
C GLN A 384 33.42 9.43 -4.53
N PRO A 385 33.59 8.79 -5.70
CA PRO A 385 32.54 8.44 -6.68
C PRO A 385 31.50 7.49 -6.05
N LEU A 386 30.26 7.53 -6.57
CA LEU A 386 29.16 6.72 -6.03
C LEU A 386 29.54 5.25 -5.94
N LYS A 387 29.19 4.64 -4.80
CA LYS A 387 29.36 3.20 -4.56
C LYS A 387 28.01 2.57 -4.28
N PHE A 388 27.64 1.61 -5.13
CA PHE A 388 26.44 0.81 -4.94
C PHE A 388 26.70 -0.27 -3.90
N ARG A 389 25.68 -0.59 -3.09
CA ARG A 389 25.71 -1.77 -2.22
C ARG A 389 25.69 -3.07 -3.04
N ASP A 390 24.80 -3.13 -4.03
CA ASP A 390 24.73 -4.22 -5.01
C ASP A 390 25.30 -3.70 -6.33
N PRO A 391 26.46 -4.19 -6.81
CA PRO A 391 27.06 -3.76 -8.07
C PRO A 391 26.15 -3.96 -9.29
N ASP A 392 25.24 -4.93 -9.26
CA ASP A 392 24.30 -5.20 -10.37
C ASP A 392 23.25 -4.09 -10.52
N ALA A 393 23.14 -3.20 -9.52
CA ALA A 393 22.27 -2.03 -9.57
C ALA A 393 22.86 -0.85 -10.39
N ASP A 394 24.13 -0.93 -10.83
CA ASP A 394 24.73 0.04 -11.73
C ASP A 394 24.54 -0.38 -13.20
N PHE A 395 23.37 -0.04 -13.75
CA PHE A 395 22.94 -0.50 -15.07
C PHE A 395 23.72 0.10 -16.26
N GLN A 396 24.57 1.11 -16.05
CA GLN A 396 25.30 1.83 -17.12
C GLN A 396 24.39 2.35 -18.26
N GLY A 397 23.12 2.66 -17.97
CA GLY A 397 22.14 3.08 -18.98
C GLY A 397 21.50 1.94 -19.78
N ASP A 398 21.85 0.68 -19.52
CA ASP A 398 21.29 -0.50 -20.18
C ASP A 398 19.91 -0.85 -19.60
N LEU A 399 18.88 -0.70 -20.44
CA LEU A 399 17.50 -1.00 -20.08
C LEU A 399 17.28 -2.49 -19.78
N ASP A 400 17.94 -3.40 -20.49
CA ASP A 400 17.74 -4.84 -20.28
C ASP A 400 18.43 -5.30 -18.99
N ALA A 401 19.57 -4.70 -18.62
CA ALA A 401 20.17 -4.88 -17.30
C ALA A 401 19.22 -4.40 -16.18
N ALA A 402 18.60 -3.22 -16.33
CA ALA A 402 17.60 -2.71 -15.38
C ALA A 402 16.36 -3.61 -15.29
N LYS A 403 15.89 -4.18 -16.40
CA LYS A 403 14.80 -5.17 -16.41
C LYS A 403 15.18 -6.44 -15.65
N LYS A 404 16.37 -6.99 -15.91
CA LYS A 404 16.84 -8.18 -15.21
C LYS A 404 16.93 -7.94 -13.71
N TYR A 405 17.51 -6.81 -13.31
CA TYR A 405 17.58 -6.43 -11.91
C TYR A 405 16.20 -6.28 -11.28
N ALA A 406 15.24 -5.65 -11.95
CA ALA A 406 13.86 -5.55 -11.46
C ALA A 406 13.22 -6.94 -11.29
N GLN A 407 13.35 -7.84 -12.27
CA GLN A 407 12.83 -9.21 -12.16
C GLN A 407 13.37 -9.96 -10.95
N ASP A 408 14.64 -9.75 -10.61
CA ASP A 408 15.31 -10.43 -9.49
C ASP A 408 15.15 -9.74 -8.13
N ASN A 409 14.68 -8.49 -8.07
CA ASN A 409 14.72 -7.68 -6.85
C ASN A 409 13.42 -6.90 -6.55
N LEU A 410 12.35 -7.13 -7.31
CA LEU A 410 11.04 -6.56 -6.98
C LEU A 410 10.47 -7.22 -5.73
N VAL A 411 9.97 -6.38 -4.84
CA VAL A 411 9.25 -6.83 -3.64
C VAL A 411 7.91 -6.11 -3.50
N SER A 412 7.04 -6.73 -2.71
CA SER A 412 5.77 -6.15 -2.31
C SER A 412 5.97 -4.90 -1.45
N MET A 413 5.15 -3.87 -1.67
CA MET A 413 4.96 -2.76 -0.72
C MET A 413 3.86 -3.04 0.31
N TRP A 414 3.28 -4.24 0.28
CA TRP A 414 2.14 -4.67 1.10
C TRP A 414 0.90 -3.77 0.93
N HIS A 415 0.72 -3.22 -0.28
CA HIS A 415 -0.40 -2.38 -0.70
C HIS A 415 -1.49 -3.21 -1.42
N PHE A 416 -1.76 -4.40 -0.91
CA PHE A 416 -2.69 -5.33 -1.54
C PHE A 416 -4.14 -4.83 -1.53
N ALA A 417 -4.82 -4.89 -2.68
CA ALA A 417 -6.22 -4.49 -2.87
C ALA A 417 -6.95 -5.34 -3.93
N GLY A 418 -8.28 -5.18 -4.03
CA GLY A 418 -9.06 -5.57 -5.23
C GLY A 418 -9.76 -6.92 -5.22
N THR A 419 -9.52 -7.80 -4.25
CA THR A 419 -10.06 -9.17 -4.24
C THR A 419 -11.58 -9.31 -4.07
N CYS A 420 -12.27 -8.24 -3.70
CA CYS A 420 -13.73 -8.12 -3.62
C CYS A 420 -14.18 -6.83 -4.31
N SER A 421 -13.64 -6.57 -5.51
CA SER A 421 -13.69 -5.26 -6.19
C SER A 421 -15.07 -4.60 -6.26
N MET A 422 -15.10 -3.31 -5.90
CA MET A 422 -16.23 -2.40 -6.13
C MET A 422 -16.28 -1.99 -7.61
N LEU A 423 -16.88 -2.84 -8.44
CA LEU A 423 -17.07 -2.66 -9.88
C LEU A 423 -18.51 -3.03 -10.26
N PRO A 424 -19.00 -2.66 -11.46
CA PRO A 424 -20.23 -3.22 -11.99
C PRO A 424 -20.16 -4.75 -12.05
N ARG A 425 -21.26 -5.45 -11.74
CA ARG A 425 -21.32 -6.92 -11.70
C ARG A 425 -20.91 -7.54 -13.04
N GLU A 426 -21.32 -6.94 -14.15
CA GLU A 426 -20.99 -7.38 -15.50
C GLU A 426 -19.50 -7.26 -15.85
N LYS A 427 -18.74 -6.50 -15.04
CA LYS A 427 -17.27 -6.36 -15.10
C LYS A 427 -16.56 -7.13 -13.98
N ASP A 428 -17.17 -8.23 -13.53
CA ASP A 428 -16.66 -9.10 -12.47
C ASP A 428 -16.60 -8.41 -11.09
N GLY A 429 -17.46 -7.42 -10.85
CA GLY A 429 -17.58 -6.77 -9.55
C GLY A 429 -18.21 -7.66 -8.48
N VAL A 430 -17.72 -7.53 -7.25
CA VAL A 430 -18.22 -8.28 -6.08
C VAL A 430 -19.17 -7.42 -5.23
N VAL A 431 -18.88 -6.12 -5.10
CA VAL A 431 -19.73 -5.19 -4.36
C VAL A 431 -20.17 -3.99 -5.19
N ASP A 432 -21.34 -3.46 -4.88
CA ASP A 432 -21.89 -2.25 -5.49
C ASP A 432 -21.24 -0.96 -4.93
N PRO A 433 -21.56 0.24 -5.45
CA PRO A 433 -21.03 1.51 -4.91
C PRO A 433 -21.45 1.84 -3.47
N LYS A 434 -22.41 1.11 -2.90
CA LYS A 434 -22.80 1.13 -1.48
C LYS A 434 -22.11 0.01 -0.68
N LEU A 435 -21.15 -0.71 -1.28
CA LEU A 435 -20.35 -1.77 -0.68
C LEU A 435 -21.14 -3.04 -0.35
N LYS A 436 -22.35 -3.21 -0.90
CA LYS A 436 -23.17 -4.40 -0.72
C LYS A 436 -22.74 -5.49 -1.69
N VAL A 437 -22.62 -6.72 -1.19
CA VAL A 437 -22.29 -7.88 -2.03
C VAL A 437 -23.43 -8.15 -3.01
N TYR A 438 -23.12 -8.30 -4.28
CA TYR A 438 -24.13 -8.52 -5.31
C TYR A 438 -24.93 -9.81 -5.06
N GLY A 439 -26.25 -9.72 -5.18
CA GLY A 439 -27.15 -10.87 -5.04
C GLY A 439 -27.36 -11.37 -3.61
N VAL A 440 -26.73 -10.75 -2.60
CA VAL A 440 -26.84 -11.15 -1.20
C VAL A 440 -27.36 -9.98 -0.36
N GLU A 441 -28.39 -10.21 0.44
CA GLU A 441 -28.94 -9.19 1.34
C GLU A 441 -28.16 -9.10 2.65
N GLY A 442 -28.02 -7.89 3.18
CA GLY A 442 -27.45 -7.68 4.52
C GLY A 442 -25.95 -8.01 4.63
N LEU A 443 -25.21 -8.10 3.53
CA LEU A 443 -23.77 -8.35 3.53
C LEU A 443 -23.01 -7.22 2.84
N ARG A 444 -21.95 -6.72 3.49
CA ARG A 444 -21.01 -5.75 2.90
C ARG A 444 -19.56 -6.20 3.04
N VAL A 445 -18.71 -5.63 2.18
CA VAL A 445 -17.25 -5.72 2.31
C VAL A 445 -16.68 -4.32 2.48
N VAL A 446 -15.98 -4.08 3.58
CA VAL A 446 -15.42 -2.78 3.98
C VAL A 446 -13.97 -2.96 4.40
N ASP A 447 -13.11 -3.22 3.42
CA ASP A 447 -11.66 -3.20 3.55
C ASP A 447 -11.00 -3.03 2.17
N ALA A 448 -9.67 -3.18 2.10
CA ALA A 448 -8.90 -3.02 0.86
C ALA A 448 -9.30 -3.97 -0.29
N SER A 449 -9.93 -5.12 -0.01
CA SER A 449 -10.45 -6.01 -1.05
C SER A 449 -11.48 -5.32 -1.94
N ALA A 450 -12.27 -4.39 -1.38
CA ALA A 450 -13.31 -3.68 -2.13
C ALA A 450 -12.77 -2.50 -2.95
N ILE A 451 -11.52 -2.07 -2.75
CA ILE A 451 -10.90 -1.00 -3.52
C ILE A 451 -10.57 -1.54 -4.94
N PRO A 452 -11.23 -1.05 -6.00
CA PRO A 452 -11.16 -1.68 -7.33
C PRO A 452 -9.84 -1.43 -8.08
N LEU A 453 -9.10 -0.40 -7.67
CA LEU A 453 -7.81 -0.02 -8.23
C LEU A 453 -6.95 0.53 -7.10
N VAL A 454 -5.74 -0.01 -6.94
CA VAL A 454 -4.80 0.50 -5.94
C VAL A 454 -4.52 1.99 -6.22
N SER A 455 -4.57 2.84 -5.18
CA SER A 455 -4.23 4.27 -5.33
C SER A 455 -2.74 4.41 -5.63
N THR A 456 -2.27 5.54 -6.13
CA THR A 456 -0.83 5.75 -6.45
C THR A 456 0.05 5.99 -5.22
N ALA A 457 -0.48 5.82 -4.01
CA ALA A 457 0.16 6.16 -2.74
C ALA A 457 0.08 5.00 -1.74
N ASN A 458 0.68 5.16 -0.56
CA ASN A 458 0.57 4.16 0.50
C ASN A 458 -0.89 3.94 0.91
N LEU A 459 -1.26 2.66 1.00
CA LEU A 459 -2.68 2.26 0.99
C LEU A 459 -3.44 2.66 2.27
N GLN A 460 -2.75 2.78 3.40
CA GLN A 460 -3.36 3.02 4.72
C GLN A 460 -4.34 4.22 4.73
N ALA A 461 -3.94 5.38 4.20
CA ALA A 461 -4.79 6.56 4.17
C ALA A 461 -6.06 6.32 3.35
N THR A 462 -5.92 5.59 2.23
CA THR A 462 -7.05 5.23 1.36
C THR A 462 -8.02 4.32 2.08
N VAL A 463 -7.52 3.34 2.86
CA VAL A 463 -8.37 2.41 3.64
C VAL A 463 -9.15 3.15 4.73
N TYR A 464 -8.53 4.10 5.45
CA TYR A 464 -9.26 4.90 6.43
C TYR A 464 -10.33 5.77 5.77
N ALA A 465 -10.01 6.48 4.69
CA ALA A 465 -10.99 7.31 3.98
C ALA A 465 -12.14 6.47 3.41
N PHE A 466 -11.84 5.28 2.90
CA PHE A 466 -12.82 4.30 2.43
C PHE A 466 -13.73 3.80 3.56
N ALA A 467 -13.16 3.48 4.73
CA ALA A 467 -13.90 3.04 5.90
C ALA A 467 -14.82 4.13 6.48
N GLU A 468 -14.37 5.38 6.53
CA GLU A 468 -15.22 6.52 6.94
C GLU A 468 -16.40 6.72 5.99
N ARG A 469 -16.16 6.64 4.67
CA ARG A 469 -17.25 6.67 3.67
C ARG A 469 -18.22 5.51 3.86
N ALA A 470 -17.70 4.31 4.11
CA ALA A 470 -18.53 3.14 4.37
C ALA A 470 -19.42 3.34 5.62
N ALA A 471 -18.86 3.89 6.70
CA ALA A 471 -19.60 4.19 7.92
C ALA A 471 -20.76 5.18 7.64
N ASP A 472 -20.54 6.21 6.83
CA ASP A 472 -21.59 7.14 6.40
C ASP A 472 -22.68 6.44 5.57
N LEU A 473 -22.30 5.61 4.60
CA LEU A 473 -23.27 4.84 3.79
C LEU A 473 -24.12 3.89 4.64
N ILE A 474 -23.52 3.25 5.65
CA ILE A 474 -24.23 2.36 6.58
C ILE A 474 -25.20 3.15 7.46
N LYS A 475 -24.80 4.34 7.95
CA LYS A 475 -25.69 5.22 8.74
C LYS A 475 -26.88 5.70 7.90
N GLN A 476 -26.64 6.16 6.67
CA GLN A 476 -27.69 6.62 5.76
C GLN A 476 -28.74 5.53 5.44
N ASP A 477 -28.28 4.30 5.14
CA ASP A 477 -29.18 3.18 4.89
C ASP A 477 -29.97 2.75 6.15
N ARG A 478 -29.49 3.10 7.36
CA ARG A 478 -30.23 2.87 8.62
C ARG A 478 -31.25 3.95 8.92
N GLU A 479 -30.97 5.20 8.58
CA GLU A 479 -31.90 6.32 8.76
C GLU A 479 -33.05 6.27 7.75
N SER A 480 -32.85 5.62 6.60
CA SER A 480 -33.86 5.48 5.53
C SER A 480 -34.83 4.30 5.73
N LYS A 481 -34.70 3.53 6.82
CA LYS A 481 -35.51 2.34 7.15
C LYS A 481 -36.19 2.54 8.50
#